data_AF-A0A286RYE5-F1
#
_entry.id   AF-A0A286RYE5-F1
#
_cell.length_a   1.000
_cell.length_b   1.000
_cell.length_c   1.000
_cell.angle_alpha   90.00
_cell.angle_beta   90.00
_cell.angle_gamma   90.00
#
_symmetry.space_group_name_H-M   'P 1'
#
loop_
_entity.id
_entity.type
_entity.pdbx_description
1 polymer ?
#
loop_
_entity_poly.entity_id
_entity_poly.type
_entity_poly.pdbx_seq_one_letter_code
_entity_poly.pdbx_strand_id
1 'polypeptide(L)' 'HTSVGWAWALVFTEIFPAKTDAILQRGYAFGESRVICNV' A
#
# COMPACT_ATOMS: atom_id res chain seq x y z
N HIS A 1 2.20 6.76 -8.91
CA HIS A 1 2.79 6.07 -7.74
C HIS A 1 1.77 5.31 -6.91
N THR A 2 0.61 5.89 -6.58
CA THR A 2 -0.42 5.23 -5.77
C THR A 2 -0.89 3.88 -6.32
N SER A 3 -1.23 3.79 -7.62
CA SER A 3 -1.68 2.54 -8.24
C SER A 3 -0.66 1.41 -8.14
N VAL A 4 0.62 1.70 -8.41
CA VAL A 4 1.72 0.72 -8.30
C VAL A 4 1.95 0.32 -6.84
N GLY A 5 1.94 1.28 -5.90
CA GLY A 5 2.07 0.98 -4.48
C GLY A 5 0.94 0.08 -3.96
N TRP A 6 -0.29 0.30 -4.44
CA TRP A 6 -1.44 -0.53 -4.10
C TRP A 6 -1.36 -1.93 -4.72
N ALA A 7 -0.95 -2.05 -5.98
CA ALA A 7 -0.75 -3.34 -6.63
C ALA A 7 0.27 -4.21 -5.86
N TRP A 8 1.38 -3.61 -5.43
CA TRP A 8 2.36 -4.31 -4.58
C TRP A 8 1.81 -4.70 -3.21
N ALA A 9 0.99 -3.84 -2.59
CA ALA A 9 0.34 -4.18 -1.33
C ALA A 9 -0.53 -5.43 -1.48
N LEU A 10 -1.34 -5.52 -2.55
CA LEU A 10 -2.18 -6.69 -2.83
C LEU A 10 -1.32 -7.96 -3.03
N VAL A 11 -0.27 -7.91 -3.85
CA VAL A 11 0.66 -9.04 -4.01
C VAL A 11 1.26 -9.48 -2.68
N PHE A 12 1.65 -8.54 -1.82
CA PHE A 12 2.20 -8.90 -0.50
C PHE A 12 1.16 -9.47 0.46
N THR A 13 -0.12 -9.12 0.36
CA THR A 13 -1.17 -9.76 1.17
C THR A 13 -1.36 -11.23 0.81
N GLU A 14 -1.14 -11.61 -0.45
CA GLU A 14 -1.15 -13.01 -0.87
C GLU A 14 0.06 -13.78 -0.35
N ILE A 15 1.25 -13.16 -0.36
CA ILE A 15 2.50 -13.80 0.12
C ILE A 15 2.54 -13.88 1.65
N PHE A 16 2.04 -12.87 2.35
CA PHE A 16 2.09 -12.74 3.81
C PHE A 16 0.71 -12.52 4.42
N PRO A 17 -0.18 -13.53 4.39
CA PRO A 17 -1.58 -13.37 4.81
C PRO A 17 -1.74 -12.95 6.27
N ALA A 18 -0.84 -13.40 7.16
CA ALA A 18 -0.82 -13.00 8.57
C ALA A 18 -0.48 -11.51 8.79
N LYS A 19 -0.02 -10.80 7.76
CA LYS A 19 0.33 -9.36 7.81
C LYS A 19 -0.61 -8.49 6.96
N THR A 20 -1.73 -9.04 6.49
CA THR A 20 -2.66 -8.37 5.56
C THR A 20 -3.02 -6.95 6.01
N ASP A 21 -3.48 -6.78 7.25
CA ASP A 21 -3.91 -5.47 7.75
C ASP A 21 -2.78 -4.45 7.74
N ALA A 22 -1.59 -4.85 8.21
CA ALA A 22 -0.42 -3.97 8.22
C ALA A 22 0.04 -3.58 6.81
N ILE A 23 -0.03 -4.51 5.86
CA ILE A 23 0.34 -4.29 4.47
C ILE A 23 -0.66 -3.36 3.77
N LEU A 24 -1.97 -3.59 3.95
CA LEU A 24 -3.01 -2.74 3.38
C LEU A 24 -2.96 -1.32 3.97
N GLN A 25 -2.77 -1.20 5.30
CA GLN A 25 -2.55 0.09 5.95
C GLN A 25 -1.34 0.82 5.37
N ARG A 26 -0.23 0.11 5.13
CA ARG A 26 0.95 0.71 4.52
C ARG A 26 0.68 1.16 3.07
N GLY A 27 -0.05 0.37 2.29
CA GLY A 27 -0.44 0.71 0.92
C GLY A 27 -1.30 1.98 0.86
N TYR A 28 -2.26 2.12 1.78
CA TYR A 28 -3.10 3.30 1.90
C TYR A 28 -2.29 4.54 2.25
N ALA A 29 -1.46 4.47 3.30
CA ALA A 29 -0.60 5.57 3.74
C ALA A 29 0.39 6.03 2.66
N PHE A 30 0.85 5.11 1.79
CA PHE A 30 1.68 5.46 0.65
C PHE A 30 0.91 6.30 -0.39
N GLY A 31 -0.38 6.03 -0.60
CA GLY A 31 -1.26 6.85 -1.42
C GLY A 31 -1.48 8.24 -0.83
N GLU A 32 -1.78 8.33 0.47
CA GLU A 32 -1.92 9.61 1.17
C GLU A 32 -0.67 10.48 1.08
N SER A 33 0.52 9.86 1.17
CA SER A 33 1.80 10.55 1.02
C SER A 33 1.91 11.31 -0.30
N ARG A 34 1.31 10.82 -1.39
CA ARG A 34 1.34 11.50 -2.70
C ARG A 34 0.48 12.77 -2.71
N VAL A 35 -0.65 12.74 -2.01
CA VAL A 35 -1.51 13.91 -1.84
C VAL A 35 -0.81 14.95 -0.97
N ILE A 36 -0.23 14.53 0.16
CA ILE A 36 0.47 15.42 1.10
C ILE A 36 1.70 16.06 0.45
N CYS A 37 2.52 15.27 -0.25
CA CYS A 37 3.71 15.77 -0.94
C CYS A 37 3.40 16.52 -2.25
N ASN A 38 2.14 16.51 -2.70
CA ASN A 38 1.70 17.13 -3.95
C ASN A 38 2.52 16.69 -5.19
N VAL A 39 2.74 15.37 -5.33
CA VAL A 39 3.54 14.74 -6.41
C VAL A 39 2.95 13.44 -6.93
#